data_AF-A0A3B5MR72-F1
#
_entry.id   AF-A0A3B5MR72-F1
#
_cell.length_a   1.000
_cell.length_b   1.000
_cell.length_c   1.000
_cell.angle_alpha   90.00
_cell.angle_beta   90.00
_cell.angle_gamma   90.00
#
_symmetry.space_group_name_H-M   'P 1'
#
loop_
_entity.id
_entity.type
_entity.pdbx_description
1 polymer ?
#
loop_
_entity_poly.entity_id
_entity_poly.type
_entity_poly.pdbx_seq_one_letter_code
_entity_poly.pdbx_strand_id
1 'polypeptide(L)'
;MLKSVCALQFSHVSSVRLRLTVLCPSQILCLYDSLDAINVDKVVEYVKGLQQEDGSFAGDKWGEIDTRFSFCAVATLALLGKMDTINVDKAVEFVLSCMNFDGGFGCRPGSESHAGQIYCCTGFLSLTGQLHQLNADLLGWWLCERQLPSGGLNGRPEKLPDVCYSWWVLASLKIIGRIHWIDKAKLQRFILACQDEETGGFADRPGDMVDPFHTLFGVAGLSLLGDEAIKPVNPVLCMPEDVLQRVGLQPDLLS
;
A
#
# COMPACT_ATOMS: atom_id res chain seq x y z
N MET A 1 14.01 15.23 19.72
CA MET A 1 12.81 15.83 19.10
C MET A 1 11.83 14.76 18.60
N LEU A 2 12.24 13.79 17.76
CA LEU A 2 11.36 12.72 17.28
C LEU A 2 10.79 11.79 18.38
N LYS A 3 11.57 11.43 19.41
CA LYS A 3 11.08 10.62 20.54
C LYS A 3 9.88 11.25 21.26
N SER A 4 9.83 12.59 21.34
CA SER A 4 8.72 13.31 21.98
C SER A 4 7.48 13.40 21.07
N VAL A 5 7.66 13.46 19.75
CA VAL A 5 6.53 13.54 18.79
C VAL A 5 5.79 12.21 18.67
N CYS A 6 6.51 11.08 18.63
CA CYS A 6 5.88 9.75 18.63
C CYS A 6 5.20 9.42 19.98
N ALA A 7 5.85 9.70 21.11
CA ALA A 7 5.27 9.44 22.44
C ALA A 7 3.99 10.25 22.71
N LEU A 8 3.90 11.48 22.19
CA LEU A 8 2.73 12.35 22.32
C LEU A 8 1.52 11.88 21.50
N GLN A 9 1.72 11.12 20.41
CA GLN A 9 0.62 10.60 19.59
C GLN A 9 -0.12 9.41 20.23
N PHE A 10 0.51 8.66 21.13
CA PHE A 10 -0.14 7.50 21.76
C PHE A 10 -0.87 7.82 23.07
N SER A 11 -0.57 8.95 23.72
CA SER A 11 -1.19 9.28 25.01
C SER A 11 -2.43 10.18 24.92
N HIS A 12 -2.64 10.93 23.83
CA HIS A 12 -3.63 12.03 23.78
C HIS A 12 -4.53 12.07 22.52
N VAL A 13 -4.53 11.04 21.67
CA VAL A 13 -5.42 11.00 20.50
C VAL A 13 -6.72 10.28 20.87
N SER A 14 -7.82 11.03 20.99
CA SER A 14 -9.17 10.54 21.28
C SER A 14 -9.78 9.63 20.18
N SER A 15 -9.08 9.47 19.05
CA SER A 15 -9.43 8.59 17.93
C SER A 15 -8.17 7.87 17.40
N VAL A 16 -7.83 6.72 18.01
CA VAL A 16 -6.86 5.78 17.44
C VAL A 16 -7.47 5.17 16.18
N ARG A 17 -6.73 5.18 15.06
CA ARG A 17 -7.09 4.63 13.74
C ARG A 17 -5.96 3.77 13.18
N LEU A 18 -6.33 2.64 12.58
CA LEU A 18 -5.40 1.63 12.09
C LEU A 18 -4.39 2.16 11.05
N ARG A 19 -4.83 3.06 10.16
CA ARG A 19 -3.92 3.64 9.15
C ARG A 19 -2.98 4.70 9.72
N LEU A 20 -3.56 5.78 10.27
CA LEU A 20 -2.81 6.99 10.62
C LEU A 20 -2.00 6.86 11.92
N THR A 21 -2.50 6.09 12.88
CA THR A 21 -1.88 6.01 14.23
C THR A 21 -1.20 4.68 14.52
N VAL A 22 -1.27 3.71 13.60
CA VAL A 22 -0.67 2.39 13.80
C VAL A 22 0.30 2.04 12.66
N LEU A 23 -0.17 1.90 11.42
CA LEU A 23 0.71 1.54 10.31
C LEU A 23 1.78 2.63 10.04
N CYS A 24 1.37 3.88 9.79
CA CYS A 24 2.32 4.94 9.44
C CYS A 24 3.41 5.14 10.52
N PRO A 25 3.08 5.20 11.82
CA PRO A 25 4.10 5.25 12.87
C PRO A 25 5.01 4.00 12.87
N SER A 26 4.47 2.79 12.71
CA SER A 26 5.28 1.57 12.68
C SER A 26 6.30 1.59 11.53
N GLN A 27 5.88 2.05 10.34
CA GLN A 27 6.78 2.24 9.20
C GLN A 27 7.87 3.28 9.51
N ILE A 28 7.49 4.45 10.03
CA ILE A 28 8.44 5.52 10.40
C ILE A 28 9.46 5.00 11.43
N LEU A 29 9.02 4.29 12.46
CA LEU A 29 9.90 3.76 13.48
C LEU A 29 10.84 2.68 12.93
N CYS A 30 10.40 1.86 11.96
CA CYS A 30 11.28 0.94 11.24
C CYS A 30 12.34 1.70 10.41
N LEU A 31 11.95 2.80 9.73
CA LEU A 31 12.90 3.64 8.98
C LEU A 31 14.03 4.16 9.88
N TYR A 32 13.68 4.61 11.09
CA TYR A 32 14.62 5.18 12.07
C TYR A 32 15.20 4.17 13.08
N ASP A 33 14.93 2.87 12.93
CA ASP A 33 15.38 1.83 13.86
C ASP A 33 15.05 2.16 15.32
N SER A 34 13.79 2.54 15.56
CA SER A 34 13.32 3.09 16.83
C SER A 34 11.99 2.48 17.29
N LEU A 35 11.73 1.20 16.98
CA LEU A 35 10.51 0.51 17.43
C LEU A 35 10.39 0.44 18.97
N ASP A 36 11.49 0.54 19.69
CA ASP A 36 11.55 0.66 21.16
C ASP A 36 10.87 1.93 21.70
N ALA A 37 10.61 2.92 20.86
CA ALA A 37 9.95 4.17 21.24
C ALA A 37 8.45 4.01 21.53
N ILE A 38 7.84 2.86 21.18
CA ILE A 38 6.42 2.58 21.39
C ILE A 38 6.20 1.30 22.17
N ASN A 39 5.03 1.19 22.80
CA ASN A 39 4.61 -0.06 23.40
C ASN A 39 4.05 -0.99 22.31
N VAL A 40 4.92 -1.88 21.79
CA VAL A 40 4.58 -2.84 20.73
C VAL A 40 3.41 -3.74 21.14
N ASP A 41 3.37 -4.21 22.39
CA ASP A 41 2.29 -5.10 22.86
C ASP A 41 0.91 -4.41 22.79
N LYS A 42 0.83 -3.14 23.16
CA LYS A 42 -0.42 -2.35 23.04
C LYS A 42 -0.84 -2.13 21.59
N VAL A 43 0.12 -1.97 20.68
CA VAL A 43 -0.19 -1.85 19.25
C VAL A 43 -0.75 -3.18 18.74
N VAL A 44 -0.13 -4.30 19.10
CA VAL A 44 -0.58 -5.64 18.74
C VAL A 44 -1.97 -5.93 19.30
N GLU A 45 -2.21 -5.63 20.58
CA GLU A 45 -3.53 -5.76 21.22
C GLU A 45 -4.60 -4.93 20.50
N TYR A 46 -4.28 -3.69 20.12
CA TYR A 46 -5.20 -2.83 19.39
C TYR A 46 -5.53 -3.39 18.00
N VAL A 47 -4.52 -3.79 17.22
CA VAL A 47 -4.74 -4.37 15.88
C VAL A 47 -5.56 -5.65 15.98
N LYS A 48 -5.21 -6.54 16.91
CA LYS A 48 -5.94 -7.78 17.16
C LYS A 48 -7.40 -7.52 17.53
N GLY A 49 -7.66 -6.53 18.38
CA GLY A 49 -9.02 -6.15 18.80
C GLY A 49 -9.90 -5.57 17.69
N LEU A 50 -9.32 -5.21 16.53
CA LEU A 50 -10.08 -4.73 15.37
C LEU A 50 -10.50 -5.83 14.40
N GLN A 51 -9.99 -7.06 14.55
CA GLN A 51 -10.42 -8.18 13.73
C GLN A 51 -11.85 -8.59 14.10
N GLN A 52 -12.71 -8.73 13.09
CA GLN A 52 -14.11 -9.16 13.23
C GLN A 52 -14.24 -10.68 13.07
N GLU A 53 -15.43 -11.22 13.40
CA GLU A 53 -15.71 -12.67 13.32
C GLU A 53 -15.58 -13.23 11.89
N ASP A 54 -15.90 -12.42 10.87
CA ASP A 54 -15.77 -12.78 9.46
C ASP A 54 -14.33 -12.67 8.93
N GLY A 55 -13.39 -12.22 9.77
CA GLY A 55 -11.98 -12.03 9.42
C GLY A 55 -11.62 -10.62 8.93
N SER A 56 -12.62 -9.78 8.65
CA SER A 56 -12.39 -8.39 8.27
C SER A 56 -11.77 -7.58 9.41
N PHE A 57 -11.17 -6.44 9.08
CA PHE A 57 -10.66 -5.50 10.08
C PHE A 57 -11.44 -4.20 10.04
N ALA A 58 -11.84 -3.73 11.22
CA ALA A 58 -12.37 -2.38 11.38
C ALA A 58 -11.22 -1.35 11.38
N GLY A 59 -11.48 -0.15 10.86
CA GLY A 59 -10.49 0.94 10.84
C GLY A 59 -10.23 1.54 12.22
N ASP A 60 -11.23 1.49 13.09
CA ASP A 60 -11.19 1.88 14.49
C ASP A 60 -12.42 1.31 15.23
N LYS A 61 -12.62 1.75 16.48
CA LYS A 61 -13.74 1.32 17.34
C LYS A 61 -15.14 1.63 16.80
N TRP A 62 -15.27 2.42 15.72
CA TRP A 62 -16.55 2.79 15.13
C TRP A 62 -17.00 1.86 14.00
N GLY A 63 -16.19 0.85 13.66
CA GLY A 63 -16.65 -0.31 12.89
C GLY A 63 -16.69 -0.12 11.37
N GLU A 64 -16.03 0.89 10.80
CA GLU A 64 -15.86 0.95 9.34
C GLU A 64 -15.02 -0.24 8.88
N ILE A 65 -15.58 -1.07 7.99
CA ILE A 65 -14.87 -2.19 7.36
C ILE A 65 -14.31 -1.76 6.00
N ASP A 66 -13.08 -2.14 5.70
CA ASP A 66 -12.44 -1.89 4.40
C ASP A 66 -11.23 -2.83 4.22
N THR A 67 -10.99 -3.35 3.02
CA THR A 67 -9.79 -4.16 2.72
C THR A 67 -8.48 -3.39 2.94
N ARG A 68 -8.49 -2.04 2.87
CA ARG A 68 -7.37 -1.19 3.34
C ARG A 68 -6.99 -1.45 4.78
N PHE A 69 -7.97 -1.73 5.66
CA PHE A 69 -7.71 -2.02 7.07
C PHE A 69 -7.14 -3.43 7.24
N SER A 70 -7.56 -4.38 6.41
CA SER A 70 -6.95 -5.71 6.38
C SER A 70 -5.46 -5.63 6.01
N PHE A 71 -5.13 -4.85 4.97
CA PHE A 71 -3.74 -4.56 4.61
C PHE A 71 -2.99 -3.84 5.74
N CYS A 72 -3.57 -2.80 6.35
CA CYS A 72 -2.90 -2.05 7.42
C CYS A 72 -2.61 -2.92 8.65
N ALA A 73 -3.53 -3.81 9.03
CA ALA A 73 -3.36 -4.74 10.14
C ALA A 73 -2.19 -5.70 9.87
N VAL A 74 -2.22 -6.39 8.72
CA VAL A 74 -1.20 -7.36 8.35
C VAL A 74 0.16 -6.70 8.12
N ALA A 75 0.23 -5.55 7.46
CA ALA A 75 1.48 -4.81 7.28
C ALA A 75 2.09 -4.40 8.62
N THR A 76 1.28 -3.94 9.57
CA THR A 76 1.75 -3.59 10.91
C THR A 76 2.29 -4.83 11.63
N LEU A 77 1.53 -5.92 11.68
CA LEU A 77 1.93 -7.13 12.39
C LEU A 77 3.13 -7.83 11.75
N ALA A 78 3.27 -7.76 10.42
CA ALA A 78 4.44 -8.25 9.71
C ALA A 78 5.70 -7.46 10.09
N LEU A 79 5.63 -6.12 10.12
CA LEU A 79 6.73 -5.26 10.56
C LEU A 79 7.13 -5.48 12.02
N LEU A 80 6.17 -5.86 12.87
CA LEU A 80 6.41 -6.13 14.29
C LEU A 80 6.78 -7.60 14.58
N GLY A 81 6.71 -8.49 13.59
CA GLY A 81 6.96 -9.92 13.77
C GLY A 81 5.90 -10.62 14.64
N LYS A 82 4.62 -10.21 14.51
CA LYS A 82 3.49 -10.63 15.37
C LYS A 82 2.26 -11.10 14.58
N MET A 83 2.49 -11.65 13.38
CA MET A 83 1.42 -12.16 12.50
C MET A 83 0.59 -13.29 13.13
N ASP A 84 1.20 -14.06 14.03
CA ASP A 84 0.58 -15.16 14.80
C ASP A 84 -0.50 -14.71 15.79
N THR A 85 -0.68 -13.41 15.99
CA THR A 85 -1.63 -12.87 16.98
C THR A 85 -3.06 -12.71 16.46
N ILE A 86 -3.27 -12.82 15.15
CA ILE A 86 -4.57 -12.70 14.48
C ILE A 86 -4.96 -14.00 13.77
N ASN A 87 -6.23 -14.14 13.42
CA ASN A 87 -6.69 -15.25 12.58
C ASN A 87 -6.40 -14.94 11.10
N VAL A 88 -5.22 -15.33 10.62
CA VAL A 88 -4.79 -15.08 9.23
C VAL A 88 -5.71 -15.76 8.21
N ASP A 89 -6.14 -17.00 8.47
CA ASP A 89 -7.00 -17.75 7.55
C ASP A 89 -8.33 -17.03 7.31
N LYS A 90 -8.96 -16.54 8.38
CA LYS A 90 -10.19 -15.73 8.28
C LYS A 90 -9.96 -14.40 7.57
N ALA A 91 -8.84 -13.73 7.84
CA ALA A 91 -8.51 -12.48 7.15
C ALA A 91 -8.33 -12.70 5.64
N VAL A 92 -7.69 -13.81 5.26
CA VAL A 92 -7.53 -14.20 3.86
C VAL A 92 -8.89 -14.51 3.22
N GLU A 93 -9.76 -15.26 3.90
CA GLU A 93 -11.13 -15.56 3.44
C GLU A 93 -11.91 -14.25 3.14
N PHE A 94 -11.86 -13.28 4.05
CA PHE A 94 -12.50 -11.97 3.84
C PHE A 94 -11.93 -11.24 2.63
N VAL A 95 -10.60 -11.11 2.52
CA VAL A 95 -9.97 -10.39 1.40
C VAL A 95 -10.31 -11.04 0.05
N LEU A 96 -10.30 -12.38 -0.03
CA LEU A 96 -10.66 -13.10 -1.24
C LEU A 96 -12.14 -12.95 -1.59
N SER A 97 -13.03 -12.84 -0.60
CA SER A 97 -14.46 -12.54 -0.84
C SER A 97 -14.70 -11.15 -1.46
N CYS A 98 -13.69 -10.27 -1.45
CA CYS A 98 -13.73 -8.95 -2.10
C CYS A 98 -13.21 -8.97 -3.55
N MET A 99 -12.77 -10.13 -4.07
CA MET A 99 -12.32 -10.28 -5.45
C MET A 99 -13.52 -10.25 -6.41
N ASN A 100 -13.38 -9.51 -7.51
CA ASN A 100 -14.41 -9.33 -8.52
C ASN A 100 -14.15 -10.18 -9.78
N PHE A 101 -15.14 -10.19 -10.67
CA PHE A 101 -15.09 -10.92 -11.94
C PHE A 101 -13.93 -10.53 -12.87
N ASP A 102 -13.38 -9.33 -12.68
CA ASP A 102 -12.27 -8.77 -13.45
C ASP A 102 -10.90 -9.05 -12.81
N GLY A 103 -10.86 -9.91 -11.78
CA GLY A 103 -9.67 -10.22 -10.99
C GLY A 103 -9.26 -9.11 -10.02
N GLY A 104 -9.91 -7.95 -10.08
CA GLY A 104 -9.70 -6.82 -9.18
C GLY A 104 -10.35 -7.01 -7.81
N PHE A 105 -10.18 -6.01 -6.95
CA PHE A 105 -10.70 -6.01 -5.59
C PHE A 105 -11.39 -4.68 -5.26
N GLY A 106 -12.49 -4.78 -4.52
CA GLY A 106 -13.16 -3.65 -3.89
C GLY A 106 -12.83 -3.50 -2.40
N CYS A 107 -13.45 -2.51 -1.75
CA CYS A 107 -13.28 -2.26 -0.30
C CYS A 107 -13.99 -3.29 0.59
N ARG A 108 -15.06 -3.91 0.08
CA ARG A 108 -15.89 -4.94 0.73
C ARG A 108 -16.45 -5.88 -0.35
N PRO A 109 -17.00 -7.05 0.02
CA PRO A 109 -17.63 -7.95 -0.96
C PRO A 109 -18.66 -7.22 -1.82
N GLY A 110 -18.55 -7.38 -3.15
CA GLY A 110 -19.43 -6.74 -4.13
C GLY A 110 -19.13 -5.27 -4.45
N SER A 111 -18.11 -4.65 -3.84
CA SER A 111 -17.68 -3.29 -4.19
C SER A 111 -16.83 -3.28 -5.47
N GLU A 112 -16.89 -2.19 -6.24
CA GLU A 112 -16.16 -2.08 -7.52
C GLU A 112 -14.64 -2.23 -7.37
N SER A 113 -13.99 -2.77 -8.41
CA SER A 113 -12.54 -2.85 -8.51
C SER A 113 -11.92 -1.45 -8.64
N HIS A 114 -10.89 -1.17 -7.84
CA HIS A 114 -10.16 0.09 -7.87
C HIS A 114 -8.69 -0.12 -7.53
N ALA A 115 -7.79 0.62 -8.20
CA ALA A 115 -6.34 0.42 -8.09
C ALA A 115 -5.81 0.52 -6.65
N GLY A 116 -6.35 1.42 -5.83
CA GLY A 116 -5.95 1.56 -4.43
C GLY A 116 -6.36 0.35 -3.58
N GLN A 117 -7.51 -0.25 -3.89
CA GLN A 117 -7.99 -1.45 -3.20
C GLN A 117 -7.23 -2.70 -3.65
N ILE A 118 -6.96 -2.80 -4.95
CA ILE A 118 -6.13 -3.86 -5.52
C ILE A 118 -4.73 -3.84 -4.90
N TYR A 119 -4.11 -2.66 -4.75
CA TYR A 119 -2.82 -2.54 -4.06
C TYR A 119 -2.88 -3.10 -2.63
N CYS A 120 -3.92 -2.75 -1.87
CA CYS A 120 -4.08 -3.25 -0.50
C CYS A 120 -4.27 -4.77 -0.47
N CYS A 121 -5.12 -5.33 -1.33
CA CYS A 121 -5.38 -6.77 -1.37
C CYS A 121 -4.18 -7.57 -1.88
N THR A 122 -3.49 -7.11 -2.93
CA THR A 122 -2.27 -7.78 -3.43
C THR A 122 -1.13 -7.68 -2.41
N GLY A 123 -0.95 -6.54 -1.76
CA GLY A 123 0.02 -6.39 -0.67
C GLY A 123 -0.31 -7.28 0.54
N PHE A 124 -1.59 -7.40 0.91
CA PHE A 124 -2.05 -8.31 1.95
C PHE A 124 -1.75 -9.78 1.60
N LEU A 125 -2.08 -10.20 0.38
CA LEU A 125 -1.85 -11.57 -0.08
C LEU A 125 -0.36 -11.88 -0.21
N SER A 126 0.47 -10.89 -0.57
CA SER A 126 1.93 -11.00 -0.54
C SER A 126 2.48 -11.24 0.87
N LEU A 127 2.03 -10.46 1.86
CA LEU A 127 2.47 -10.59 3.25
C LEU A 127 1.99 -11.88 3.93
N THR A 128 0.92 -12.49 3.42
CA THR A 128 0.33 -13.74 3.94
C THR A 128 0.73 -14.98 3.12
N GLY A 129 1.50 -14.84 2.04
CA GLY A 129 1.92 -15.96 1.19
C GLY A 129 0.80 -16.56 0.33
N GLN A 130 -0.24 -15.77 0.04
CA GLN A 130 -1.48 -16.21 -0.62
C GLN A 130 -1.63 -15.67 -2.06
N LEU A 131 -0.55 -15.18 -2.68
CA LEU A 131 -0.60 -14.68 -4.07
C LEU A 131 -1.01 -15.74 -5.09
N HIS A 132 -0.77 -17.02 -4.80
CA HIS A 132 -1.17 -18.14 -5.67
C HIS A 132 -2.68 -18.26 -5.88
N GLN A 133 -3.50 -17.59 -5.07
CA GLN A 133 -4.95 -17.56 -5.21
C GLN A 133 -5.43 -16.54 -6.26
N LEU A 134 -4.52 -15.70 -6.77
CA LEU A 134 -4.83 -14.71 -7.80
C LEU A 134 -4.75 -15.31 -9.20
N ASN A 135 -5.69 -14.92 -10.06
CA ASN A 135 -5.47 -14.99 -11.49
C ASN A 135 -4.62 -13.78 -11.92
N ALA A 136 -3.29 -13.95 -11.91
CA ALA A 136 -2.34 -12.88 -12.20
C ALA A 136 -2.50 -12.27 -13.60
N ASP A 137 -2.90 -13.05 -14.60
CA ASP A 137 -3.09 -12.56 -15.96
C ASP A 137 -4.37 -11.74 -16.11
N LEU A 138 -5.47 -12.19 -15.50
CA LEU A 138 -6.73 -11.44 -15.52
C LEU A 138 -6.59 -10.10 -14.81
N LEU A 139 -6.01 -10.11 -13.60
CA LEU A 139 -5.76 -8.89 -12.84
C LEU A 139 -4.71 -8.01 -13.54
N GLY A 140 -3.66 -8.61 -14.11
CA GLY A 140 -2.64 -7.91 -14.88
C GLY A 140 -3.24 -7.15 -16.06
N TRP A 141 -4.24 -7.73 -16.75
CA TRP A 141 -4.92 -7.08 -17.86
C TRP A 141 -5.72 -5.87 -17.38
N TRP A 142 -6.50 -6.03 -16.31
CA TRP A 142 -7.26 -4.92 -15.73
C TRP A 142 -6.35 -3.73 -15.33
N LEU A 143 -5.18 -4.05 -14.76
CA LEU A 143 -4.18 -3.08 -14.32
C LEU A 143 -3.46 -2.40 -15.49
N CYS A 144 -3.03 -3.12 -16.53
CA CYS A 144 -2.33 -2.49 -17.65
C CYS A 144 -3.25 -1.60 -18.48
N GLU A 145 -4.54 -1.92 -18.57
CA GLU A 145 -5.57 -1.07 -19.21
C GLU A 145 -5.82 0.24 -18.46
N ARG A 146 -5.22 0.45 -17.29
CA ARG A 146 -5.23 1.75 -16.60
C ARG A 146 -4.34 2.79 -17.29
N GLN A 147 -3.44 2.37 -18.18
CA GLN A 147 -2.52 3.30 -18.82
C GLN A 147 -3.22 4.07 -19.95
N LEU A 148 -3.26 5.40 -19.82
CA LEU A 148 -3.89 6.28 -20.79
C LEU A 148 -2.91 6.76 -21.88
N PRO A 149 -3.39 7.37 -22.98
CA PRO A 149 -2.51 7.91 -24.03
C PRO A 149 -1.44 8.90 -23.53
N SER A 150 -1.71 9.62 -22.42
CA SER A 150 -0.75 10.50 -21.76
C SER A 150 0.44 9.77 -21.13
N GLY A 151 0.34 8.46 -20.94
CA GLY A 151 1.31 7.61 -20.23
C GLY A 151 0.97 7.37 -18.77
N GLY A 152 0.18 8.26 -18.15
CA GLY A 152 -0.28 8.14 -16.76
C GLY A 152 -1.33 7.04 -16.58
N LEU A 153 -1.42 6.54 -15.36
CA LEU A 153 -2.36 5.49 -14.97
C LEU A 153 -3.55 6.08 -14.22
N ASN A 154 -4.76 5.57 -14.43
CA ASN A 154 -5.95 5.95 -13.66
C ASN A 154 -6.37 4.86 -12.66
N GLY A 155 -7.23 5.22 -11.70
CA GLY A 155 -7.62 4.31 -10.62
C GLY A 155 -8.71 3.30 -10.97
N ARG A 156 -9.46 3.57 -12.04
CA ARG A 156 -10.57 2.77 -12.57
C ARG A 156 -10.92 3.27 -13.98
N PRO A 157 -11.68 2.50 -14.77
CA PRO A 157 -12.12 2.92 -16.11
C PRO A 157 -12.75 4.32 -16.13
N GLU A 158 -12.55 5.02 -17.25
CA GLU A 158 -13.13 6.35 -17.55
C GLU A 158 -12.73 7.49 -16.59
N LYS A 159 -11.70 7.30 -15.75
CA LYS A 159 -11.14 8.36 -14.90
C LYS A 159 -9.86 8.97 -15.47
N LEU A 160 -9.54 10.17 -15.00
CA LEU A 160 -8.30 10.88 -15.31
C LEU A 160 -7.08 10.14 -14.73
N PRO A 161 -5.89 10.32 -15.33
CA PRO A 161 -4.65 9.77 -14.78
C PRO A 161 -4.24 10.52 -13.51
N ASP A 162 -3.45 9.86 -12.67
CA ASP A 162 -2.94 10.42 -11.41
C ASP A 162 -1.59 9.77 -11.04
N VAL A 163 -0.67 10.54 -10.47
CA VAL A 163 0.60 10.03 -9.94
C VAL A 163 0.38 8.98 -8.85
N CYS A 164 -0.62 9.12 -7.97
CA CYS A 164 -0.85 8.12 -6.92
C CYS A 164 -1.31 6.77 -7.49
N TYR A 165 -2.12 6.78 -8.56
CA TYR A 165 -2.49 5.56 -9.30
C TYR A 165 -1.31 4.98 -10.06
N SER A 166 -0.36 5.82 -10.48
CA SER A 166 0.88 5.36 -11.09
C SER A 166 1.68 4.47 -10.14
N TRP A 167 1.73 4.81 -8.85
CA TRP A 167 2.29 3.92 -7.84
C TRP A 167 1.42 2.68 -7.60
N TRP A 168 0.14 2.82 -7.25
CA TRP A 168 -0.69 1.68 -6.82
C TRP A 168 -0.83 0.61 -7.91
N VAL A 169 -0.99 1.02 -9.18
CA VAL A 169 -1.08 0.08 -10.30
C VAL A 169 0.27 -0.58 -10.56
N LEU A 170 1.35 0.20 -10.60
CA LEU A 170 2.70 -0.33 -10.88
C LEU A 170 3.18 -1.29 -9.79
N ALA A 171 2.95 -0.95 -8.53
CA ALA A 171 3.24 -1.80 -7.38
C ALA A 171 2.44 -3.11 -7.46
N SER A 172 1.14 -3.05 -7.75
CA SER A 172 0.30 -4.25 -7.92
C SER A 172 0.81 -5.13 -9.06
N LEU A 173 1.13 -4.53 -10.23
CA LEU A 173 1.73 -5.23 -11.36
C LEU A 173 3.08 -5.87 -11.01
N LYS A 174 3.90 -5.21 -10.18
CA LYS A 174 5.16 -5.77 -9.69
C LYS A 174 4.92 -6.97 -8.78
N ILE A 175 3.97 -6.88 -7.85
CA ILE A 175 3.61 -7.96 -6.92
C ILE A 175 3.17 -9.21 -7.67
N ILE A 176 2.40 -9.05 -8.75
CA ILE A 176 1.88 -10.18 -9.53
C ILE A 176 2.74 -10.58 -10.75
N GLY A 177 3.96 -10.06 -10.88
CA GLY A 177 4.88 -10.45 -11.97
C GLY A 177 4.48 -9.94 -13.36
N ARG A 178 3.73 -8.83 -13.46
CA ARG A 178 3.18 -8.26 -14.71
C ARG A 178 3.60 -6.82 -14.98
N ILE A 179 4.61 -6.30 -14.27
CA ILE A 179 5.13 -4.92 -14.47
C ILE A 179 5.55 -4.61 -15.92
N HIS A 180 5.87 -5.62 -16.72
CA HIS A 180 6.27 -5.47 -18.12
C HIS A 180 5.09 -5.23 -19.08
N TRP A 181 3.84 -5.28 -18.61
CA TRP A 181 2.63 -5.10 -19.45
C TRP A 181 2.28 -3.64 -19.73
N ILE A 182 3.00 -2.69 -19.14
CA ILE A 182 2.80 -1.25 -19.38
C ILE A 182 4.00 -0.65 -20.13
N ASP A 183 3.77 0.47 -20.83
CA ASP A 183 4.82 1.29 -21.40
C ASP A 183 5.49 2.11 -20.30
N LYS A 184 6.60 1.58 -19.77
CA LYS A 184 7.38 2.21 -18.70
C LYS A 184 7.90 3.59 -19.07
N ALA A 185 8.32 3.79 -20.32
CA ALA A 185 8.90 5.05 -20.77
C ALA A 185 7.84 6.16 -20.85
N LYS A 186 6.62 5.84 -21.28
CA LYS A 186 5.48 6.77 -21.22
C LYS A 186 5.10 7.11 -19.79
N LEU A 187 5.06 6.12 -18.90
CA LEU A 187 4.74 6.38 -17.50
C LEU A 187 5.77 7.27 -16.81
N GLN A 188 7.06 7.00 -17.04
CA GLN A 188 8.15 7.83 -16.51
C GLN A 188 8.02 9.29 -16.98
N ARG A 189 7.74 9.52 -18.27
CA ARG A 189 7.49 10.87 -18.80
C ARG A 189 6.29 11.55 -18.15
N PHE A 190 5.20 10.83 -17.92
CA PHE A 190 4.03 11.37 -17.22
C PHE A 190 4.37 11.79 -15.78
N ILE A 191 5.04 10.93 -15.01
CA ILE A 191 5.41 11.23 -13.62
C ILE A 191 6.33 12.46 -13.55
N LEU A 192 7.36 12.52 -14.40
CA LEU A 192 8.27 13.67 -14.44
C LEU A 192 7.56 14.97 -14.86
N ALA A 193 6.55 14.89 -15.74
CA ALA A 193 5.74 16.05 -16.12
C ALA A 193 4.83 16.57 -14.98
N CYS A 194 4.69 15.83 -13.88
CA CYS A 194 3.93 16.26 -12.71
C CYS A 194 4.82 16.95 -11.65
N GLN A 195 6.10 17.19 -11.95
CA GLN A 195 6.99 17.95 -11.09
C GLN A 195 6.71 19.45 -11.18
N ASP A 196 6.80 20.13 -10.04
CA ASP A 196 6.91 21.59 -10.03
C ASP A 196 8.40 21.97 -10.16
N GLU A 197 8.75 22.63 -11.26
CA GLU A 197 10.13 23.02 -11.57
C GLU A 197 10.66 24.15 -10.67
N GLU A 198 9.78 24.95 -10.06
CA GLU A 198 10.16 26.09 -9.21
C GLU A 198 10.26 25.68 -7.74
N THR A 199 9.27 24.95 -7.23
CA THR A 199 9.15 24.63 -5.80
C THR A 199 9.55 23.18 -5.46
N GLY A 200 9.69 22.32 -6.48
CA GLY A 200 9.93 20.90 -6.31
C GLY A 200 8.69 20.12 -5.87
N GLY A 201 8.85 18.80 -5.70
CA GLY A 201 7.74 17.90 -5.39
C GLY A 201 6.94 17.51 -6.63
N PHE A 202 5.91 16.67 -6.42
CA PHE A 202 5.02 16.19 -7.46
C PHE A 202 3.57 16.45 -7.08
N ALA A 203 2.76 16.79 -8.08
CA ALA A 203 1.31 16.89 -7.99
C ALA A 203 0.65 15.60 -8.49
N ASP A 204 -0.68 15.53 -8.42
CA ASP A 204 -1.45 14.43 -9.02
C ASP A 204 -1.40 14.45 -10.55
N ARG A 205 -1.37 15.63 -11.17
CA ARG A 205 -1.25 15.85 -12.63
C ARG A 205 -0.41 17.08 -12.97
N PRO A 206 0.03 17.22 -14.24
CA PRO A 206 0.78 18.40 -14.67
C PRO A 206 -0.01 19.70 -14.46
N GLY A 207 0.61 20.67 -13.79
CA GLY A 207 0.02 21.99 -13.52
C GLY A 207 -0.86 22.10 -12.28
N ASP A 208 -1.12 20.98 -11.58
CA ASP A 208 -1.81 20.99 -10.28
C ASP A 208 -0.82 21.29 -9.13
N MET A 209 -1.35 21.54 -7.92
CA MET A 209 -0.53 21.86 -6.74
C MET A 209 0.16 20.60 -6.18
N VAL A 210 1.46 20.72 -5.89
CA VAL A 210 2.25 19.63 -5.31
C VAL A 210 1.89 19.35 -3.84
N ASP A 211 2.09 18.10 -3.41
CA ASP A 211 1.96 17.73 -2.01
C ASP A 211 2.88 16.55 -1.64
N PRO A 212 3.12 16.29 -0.33
CA PRO A 212 3.99 15.20 0.11
C PRO A 212 3.50 13.79 -0.30
N PHE A 213 2.20 13.60 -0.50
CA PHE A 213 1.61 12.30 -0.84
C PHE A 213 1.88 11.93 -2.29
N HIS A 214 1.64 12.84 -3.23
CA HIS A 214 2.00 12.65 -4.63
C HIS A 214 3.52 12.69 -4.83
N THR A 215 4.25 13.46 -4.03
CA THR A 215 5.73 13.43 -4.03
C THR A 215 6.28 12.05 -3.65
N LEU A 216 5.77 11.43 -2.59
CA LEU A 216 6.14 10.06 -2.22
C LEU A 216 5.89 9.08 -3.38
N PHE A 217 4.70 9.11 -3.97
CA PHE A 217 4.33 8.16 -5.02
C PHE A 217 4.98 8.42 -6.37
N GLY A 218 5.31 9.67 -6.69
CA GLY A 218 6.13 10.02 -7.85
C GLY A 218 7.52 9.41 -7.72
N VAL A 219 8.21 9.66 -6.60
CA VAL A 219 9.56 9.13 -6.33
C VAL A 219 9.56 7.60 -6.26
N ALA A 220 8.60 7.00 -5.56
CA ALA A 220 8.49 5.54 -5.46
C ALA A 220 8.16 4.90 -6.82
N GLY A 221 7.30 5.52 -7.61
CA GLY A 221 6.99 5.08 -8.98
C GLY A 221 8.23 5.11 -9.88
N LEU A 222 9.03 6.18 -9.83
CA LEU A 222 10.28 6.30 -10.58
C LEU A 222 11.32 5.23 -10.16
N SER A 223 11.48 5.00 -8.86
CA SER A 223 12.32 3.92 -8.33
C SER A 223 11.88 2.56 -8.90
N LEU A 224 10.59 2.26 -8.86
CA LEU A 224 10.06 0.97 -9.34
C LEU A 224 10.11 0.81 -10.87
N LEU A 225 10.20 1.92 -11.61
CA LEU A 225 10.46 1.95 -13.06
C LEU A 225 11.93 1.75 -13.42
N GLY A 226 12.84 1.78 -12.44
CA GLY A 226 14.26 1.52 -12.63
C GLY A 226 15.16 2.76 -12.62
N ASP A 227 14.72 3.87 -12.02
CA ASP A 227 15.61 5.01 -11.78
C ASP A 227 16.65 4.67 -10.71
N GLU A 228 17.89 4.44 -11.14
CA GLU A 228 19.01 4.03 -10.28
C GLU A 228 19.49 5.14 -9.33
N ALA A 229 19.10 6.40 -9.54
CA ALA A 229 19.41 7.49 -8.62
C ALA A 229 18.56 7.44 -7.34
N ILE A 230 17.44 6.71 -7.38
CA ILE A 230 16.51 6.56 -6.26
C ILE A 230 16.73 5.18 -5.64
N LYS A 231 16.72 5.11 -4.29
CA LYS A 231 16.83 3.82 -3.60
C LYS A 231 15.72 2.86 -4.07
N PRO A 232 16.00 1.56 -4.20
CA PRO A 232 14.98 0.55 -4.47
C PRO A 232 13.87 0.60 -3.42
N VAL A 233 12.63 0.63 -3.88
CA VAL A 233 11.43 0.63 -3.03
C VAL A 233 10.71 -0.72 -3.12
N ASN A 234 10.27 -1.21 -1.97
CA ASN A 234 9.48 -2.41 -1.89
C ASN A 234 8.04 -2.15 -2.36
N PRO A 235 7.53 -2.92 -3.33
CA PRO A 235 6.21 -2.67 -3.91
C PRO A 235 5.06 -3.01 -2.95
N VAL A 236 5.30 -3.74 -1.87
CA VAL A 236 4.24 -4.16 -0.93
C VAL A 236 4.06 -3.13 0.18
N LEU A 237 5.15 -2.59 0.71
CA LEU A 237 5.12 -1.66 1.85
C LEU A 237 5.41 -0.20 1.49
N CYS A 238 5.80 0.12 0.25
CA CYS A 238 6.25 1.46 -0.16
C CYS A 238 7.35 2.00 0.77
N MET A 239 8.32 1.15 1.09
CA MET A 239 9.45 1.45 1.97
C MET A 239 10.76 1.07 1.27
N PRO A 240 11.88 1.73 1.59
CA PRO A 240 13.19 1.35 1.07
C PRO A 240 13.50 -0.14 1.35
N GLU A 241 13.99 -0.85 0.33
CA GLU A 241 14.24 -2.31 0.43
C GLU A 241 15.26 -2.65 1.53
N ASP A 242 16.25 -1.77 1.74
CA ASP A 242 17.29 -1.92 2.78
C ASP A 242 16.71 -1.91 4.20
N VAL A 243 15.58 -1.23 4.42
CA VAL A 243 14.88 -1.20 5.71
C VAL A 243 14.17 -2.53 5.96
N LEU A 244 13.52 -3.09 4.94
CA LEU A 244 12.82 -4.38 5.05
C LEU A 244 13.81 -5.52 5.29
N GLN A 245 14.94 -5.51 4.58
CA GLN A 245 16.04 -6.45 4.81
C GLN A 245 16.57 -6.37 6.24
N ARG A 246 16.74 -5.15 6.78
CA ARG A 246 17.20 -4.94 8.16
C ARG A 246 16.24 -5.52 9.21
N VAL A 247 14.93 -5.40 9.00
CA VAL A 247 13.92 -5.97 9.92
C VAL A 247 13.60 -7.44 9.61
N GLY A 248 14.25 -8.05 8.62
CA GLY A 248 14.09 -9.46 8.28
C GLY A 248 12.75 -9.80 7.61
N LEU A 249 12.08 -8.82 6.99
CA LEU A 249 10.79 -9.02 6.31
C LEU A 249 10.98 -9.10 4.80
N GLN A 250 10.57 -10.23 4.20
CA GLN A 250 10.58 -10.43 2.75
C GLN A 250 9.18 -10.85 2.29
N PRO A 251 8.36 -9.90 1.80
CA PRO A 251 7.05 -10.22 1.22
C PRO A 251 7.19 -11.06 -0.06
N ASP A 252 6.22 -11.95 -0.31
CA ASP A 252 6.19 -12.80 -1.51
C ASP A 252 5.89 -11.98 -2.77
N LEU A 253 6.48 -12.32 -3.91
CA LEU A 253 6.21 -11.71 -5.21
C LEU A 253 6.13 -12.80 -6.27
N LEU A 254 5.17 -12.70 -7.18
CA LEU A 254 5.12 -13.57 -8.35
C LEU A 254 6.20 -13.18 -9.37
N SER A 255 6.71 -14.18 -10.09
CA SER A 255 7.69 -14.04 -11.18
C SER A 255 7.04 -13.68 -12.51
#